data_AF-A0A3M1DPS1-F1
#
_entry.id   AF-A0A3M1DPS1-F1
#
_cell.length_a   1.000
_cell.length_b   1.000
_cell.length_c   1.000
_cell.angle_alpha   90.00
_cell.angle_beta   90.00
_cell.angle_gamma   90.00
#
_symmetry.space_group_name_H-M   'P 1'
#
loop_
_entity.id
_entity.type
_entity.pdbx_description
1 polymer ?
#
loop_
_entity_poly.entity_id
_entity_poly.type
_entity_poly.pdbx_seq_one_letter_code
_entity_poly.pdbx_strand_id
1 'polypeptide(L)'
;MKRPYPALLLLPLLLAFSAVAGAVPILQLYVEGATYDTDHESWVFSTDGSAPIRLWVIGNVEGPGGKGTIVDVKLSVVYPDPLPGDGGAGVDITLAPSTTGGFGGFTDPSTPLAPIHTQTNESGDLPQLGDGSSLAPHGVYGDGWEWQEFALGDFDLVDSPINDFIDSFPTPSAAPLGQINVYEITISGPVEDVHFDAYDHVTAGNHAKYLFAPYSHDAGTGINEPVPEPATLLLLGLGLLLLGSRPLKARCCSHSARRDPGASRGSTRQV
;
A
#
# COMPACT_ATOMS: atom_id res chain seq x y z
N MET A 1 9.48 -55.69 -12.89
CA MET A 1 9.39 -55.05 -11.56
C MET A 1 9.21 -53.56 -11.77
N LYS A 2 8.06 -52.98 -11.35
CA LYS A 2 7.76 -51.54 -11.49
C LYS A 2 8.28 -50.83 -10.23
N ARG A 3 9.18 -49.85 -10.39
CA ARG A 3 9.68 -49.03 -9.28
C ARG A 3 8.56 -48.08 -8.81
N PRO A 4 8.28 -47.94 -7.49
CA PRO A 4 7.37 -46.91 -6.98
C PRO A 4 8.03 -45.54 -7.12
N TYR A 5 7.30 -44.54 -7.63
CA TYR A 5 7.77 -43.16 -7.76
C TYR A 5 7.62 -42.42 -6.42
N PRO A 6 8.70 -41.95 -5.78
CA PRO A 6 8.63 -41.09 -4.60
C PRO A 6 8.47 -39.64 -5.06
N ALA A 7 7.29 -39.27 -5.55
CA ALA A 7 7.04 -37.91 -6.08
C ALA A 7 6.00 -37.11 -5.27
N LEU A 8 5.44 -37.66 -4.18
CA LEU A 8 4.30 -37.07 -3.48
C LEU A 8 4.63 -36.38 -2.14
N LEU A 9 5.90 -36.35 -1.72
CA LEU A 9 6.29 -35.88 -0.37
C LEU A 9 7.01 -34.52 -0.35
N LEU A 10 7.16 -33.85 -1.50
CA LEU A 10 7.89 -32.57 -1.60
C LEU A 10 7.00 -31.31 -1.50
N LEU A 11 5.68 -31.44 -1.67
CA LEU A 11 4.74 -30.31 -1.63
C LEU A 11 4.49 -29.71 -0.22
N PRO A 12 4.37 -30.49 0.88
CA PRO A 12 4.15 -29.91 2.20
C PRO A 12 5.39 -29.23 2.78
N LEU A 13 6.60 -29.58 2.33
CA LEU A 13 7.85 -28.96 2.79
C LEU A 13 8.06 -27.55 2.20
N LEU A 14 7.55 -27.29 0.98
CA LEU A 14 7.60 -25.97 0.34
C LEU A 14 6.61 -24.97 0.96
N LEU A 15 5.50 -25.45 1.53
CA LEU A 15 4.51 -24.61 2.22
C LEU A 15 4.91 -24.24 3.65
N ALA A 16 5.87 -24.94 4.24
CA ALA A 16 6.31 -24.72 5.63
C ALA A 16 7.28 -23.53 5.81
N PHE A 17 7.73 -22.92 4.71
CA PHE A 17 8.70 -21.81 4.74
C PHE A 17 8.20 -20.56 3.99
N SER A 18 6.89 -20.34 3.95
CA SER A 18 6.37 -19.02 3.63
C SER A 18 6.69 -18.11 4.82
N ALA A 19 7.92 -17.60 4.88
CA ALA A 19 8.21 -16.45 5.72
C ALA A 19 7.20 -15.37 5.32
N VAL A 20 6.47 -14.84 6.30
CA VAL A 20 5.65 -13.65 6.09
C VAL A 20 6.64 -12.57 5.65
N ALA A 21 6.67 -12.28 4.36
CA ALA A 21 7.43 -11.16 3.85
C ALA A 21 6.64 -9.92 4.26
N GLY A 22 6.89 -9.42 5.48
CA GLY A 22 6.41 -8.13 5.93
C GLY A 22 7.02 -7.08 5.02
N ALA A 23 6.25 -6.63 4.04
CA ALA A 23 6.69 -5.63 3.09
C ALA A 23 6.37 -4.27 3.70
N VAL A 24 7.35 -3.71 4.42
CA VAL A 24 7.29 -2.34 4.91
C VAL A 24 6.95 -1.42 3.73
N PRO A 25 5.84 -0.68 3.77
CA PRO A 25 5.45 0.19 2.67
C PRO A 25 6.56 1.18 2.30
N ILE A 26 6.60 1.59 1.03
CA ILE A 26 7.56 2.63 0.60
C ILE A 26 7.24 3.96 1.28
N LEU A 27 5.95 4.27 1.43
CA LEU A 27 5.44 5.46 2.09
C LEU A 27 4.28 5.02 2.99
N GLN A 28 4.20 5.55 4.21
CA GLN A 28 3.15 5.26 5.18
C GLN A 28 2.96 6.43 6.15
N LEU A 29 1.81 6.48 6.81
CA LEU A 29 1.47 7.45 7.83
C LEU A 29 1.28 6.79 9.19
N TYR A 30 1.52 7.55 10.26
CA TYR A 30 1.16 7.17 11.62
C TYR A 30 0.81 8.41 12.44
N VAL A 31 -0.27 8.35 13.22
CA VAL A 31 -0.65 9.42 14.16
C VAL A 31 -0.38 8.95 15.60
N GLU A 32 0.38 9.73 16.37
CA GLU A 32 0.68 9.36 17.76
C GLU A 32 -0.60 9.25 18.60
N GLY A 33 -0.75 8.10 19.26
CA GLY A 33 -1.93 7.79 20.07
C GLY A 33 -3.13 7.27 19.29
N ALA A 34 -3.04 7.14 17.97
CA ALA A 34 -4.06 6.48 17.16
C ALA A 34 -4.18 4.98 17.50
N THR A 35 -5.35 4.42 17.22
CA THR A 35 -5.64 2.99 17.28
C THR A 35 -5.87 2.47 15.87
N TYR A 36 -5.28 1.33 15.55
CA TYR A 36 -5.50 0.71 14.25
C TYR A 36 -6.89 0.08 14.20
N ASP A 37 -7.67 0.45 13.19
CA ASP A 37 -8.98 -0.13 12.89
C ASP A 37 -8.81 -1.22 11.83
N THR A 38 -9.03 -2.48 12.21
CA THR A 38 -8.87 -3.62 11.31
C THR A 38 -10.02 -3.78 10.32
N ASP A 39 -11.19 -3.19 10.59
CA ASP A 39 -12.35 -3.30 9.69
C ASP A 39 -12.17 -2.37 8.48
N HIS A 40 -11.50 -1.24 8.69
CA HIS A 40 -11.22 -0.26 7.66
C HIS A 40 -9.75 -0.20 7.23
N GLU A 41 -8.88 -1.01 7.87
CA GLU A 41 -7.44 -1.02 7.66
C GLU A 41 -6.85 0.40 7.71
N SER A 42 -6.92 1.10 8.84
CA SER A 42 -6.44 2.49 8.94
C SER A 42 -6.14 2.91 10.38
N TRP A 43 -5.30 3.93 10.57
CA TRP A 43 -5.07 4.55 11.88
C TRP A 43 -6.17 5.56 12.23
N VAL A 44 -7.00 5.21 13.20
CA VAL A 44 -8.08 6.07 13.68
C VAL A 44 -7.67 6.79 14.95
N PHE A 45 -7.91 8.10 14.99
CA PHE A 45 -7.70 8.93 16.18
C PHE A 45 -8.90 9.82 16.45
N SER A 46 -8.90 10.47 17.61
CA SER A 46 -9.88 11.49 17.98
C SER A 46 -9.14 12.75 18.38
N THR A 47 -9.57 13.90 17.89
CA THR A 47 -9.08 15.21 18.33
C THR A 47 -10.19 15.95 19.06
N ASP A 48 -9.86 16.63 20.15
CA ASP A 48 -10.76 17.58 20.81
C ASP A 48 -10.49 19.03 20.36
N GLY A 49 -9.61 19.21 19.36
CA GLY A 49 -9.15 20.49 18.84
C GLY A 49 -8.26 21.29 19.80
N SER A 50 -7.93 20.76 20.99
CA SER A 50 -7.17 21.50 22.01
C SER A 50 -5.66 21.31 21.90
N ALA A 51 -5.21 20.24 21.25
CA ALA A 51 -3.81 19.91 21.05
C ALA A 51 -3.50 19.65 19.57
N PRO A 52 -2.26 19.92 19.12
CA PRO A 52 -1.83 19.55 17.77
C PRO A 52 -1.90 18.03 17.59
N ILE A 53 -2.26 17.61 16.38
CA ILE A 53 -2.16 16.22 15.94
C ILE A 53 -0.71 15.98 15.55
N ARG A 54 -0.03 15.03 16.18
CA ARG A 54 1.33 14.67 15.80
C ARG A 54 1.32 13.56 14.75
N LEU A 55 1.57 13.93 13.51
CA LEU A 55 1.61 13.03 12.35
C LEU A 55 3.05 12.68 11.98
N TRP A 56 3.30 11.41 11.72
CA TRP A 56 4.54 10.89 11.16
C TRP A 56 4.30 10.54 9.69
N VAL A 57 5.12 11.11 8.81
CA VAL A 57 5.21 10.70 7.40
C VAL A 57 6.49 9.92 7.24
N ILE A 58 6.37 8.65 6.85
CA ILE A 58 7.46 7.68 6.97
C ILE A 58 7.81 7.14 5.58
N GLY A 59 9.06 7.34 5.17
CA GLY A 59 9.60 6.82 3.91
C GLY A 59 10.58 5.67 4.11
N ASN A 60 10.32 4.54 3.45
CA ASN A 60 11.21 3.39 3.38
C ASN A 60 12.17 3.53 2.18
N VAL A 61 13.30 4.18 2.44
CA VAL A 61 14.33 4.49 1.44
C VAL A 61 15.18 3.26 1.12
N GLU A 62 15.77 2.61 2.13
CA GLU A 62 16.71 1.48 1.98
C GLU A 62 16.29 0.18 2.70
N GLY A 63 15.17 0.18 3.41
CA GLY A 63 14.68 -1.01 4.11
C GLY A 63 14.15 -2.11 3.17
N PRO A 64 13.69 -3.25 3.74
CA PRO A 64 13.07 -4.30 2.96
C PRO A 64 11.92 -3.75 2.09
N GLY A 65 12.03 -3.90 0.78
CA GLY A 65 11.05 -3.37 -0.18
C GLY A 65 11.29 -1.93 -0.66
N GLY A 66 12.20 -1.20 0.00
CA GLY A 66 12.58 0.18 -0.34
C GLY A 66 13.09 0.35 -1.77
N LYS A 67 13.01 1.59 -2.27
CA LYS A 67 13.27 1.93 -3.68
C LYS A 67 14.22 3.12 -3.87
N GLY A 68 14.94 3.51 -2.82
CA GLY A 68 15.75 4.73 -2.82
C GLY A 68 14.91 5.96 -2.49
N THR A 69 15.40 7.13 -2.89
CA THR A 69 14.76 8.42 -2.63
C THR A 69 13.32 8.45 -3.14
N ILE A 70 12.42 8.91 -2.27
CA ILE A 70 11.04 9.28 -2.61
C ILE A 70 11.08 10.79 -2.90
N VAL A 71 10.75 11.19 -4.11
CA VAL A 71 11.01 12.55 -4.63
C VAL A 71 9.71 13.30 -4.66
N ASP A 72 9.64 14.57 -4.23
CA ASP A 72 8.44 15.44 -4.23
C ASP A 72 7.28 14.96 -3.33
N VAL A 73 7.61 14.44 -2.15
CA VAL A 73 6.59 13.94 -1.21
C VAL A 73 5.65 15.06 -0.80
N LYS A 74 4.36 14.77 -0.90
CA LYS A 74 3.25 15.66 -0.55
C LYS A 74 2.34 15.03 0.48
N LEU A 75 1.70 15.89 1.26
CA LEU A 75 0.62 15.55 2.16
C LEU A 75 -0.66 16.28 1.72
N SER A 76 -1.72 15.52 1.49
CA SER A 76 -3.08 16.04 1.38
C SER A 76 -3.79 15.87 2.72
N VAL A 77 -4.41 16.95 3.20
CA VAL A 77 -5.28 16.93 4.38
C VAL A 77 -6.70 17.23 3.92
N VAL A 78 -7.56 16.23 4.01
CA VAL A 78 -8.94 16.28 3.54
C VAL A 78 -9.88 16.46 4.72
N TYR A 79 -10.94 17.26 4.52
CA TYR A 79 -11.98 17.50 5.51
C TYR A 79 -13.34 17.73 4.80
N PRO A 80 -14.48 17.47 5.47
CA PRO A 80 -15.79 17.76 4.90
C PRO A 80 -15.95 19.24 4.52
N ASP A 81 -16.61 19.50 3.40
CA ASP A 81 -16.99 20.85 2.97
C ASP A 81 -17.81 21.53 4.08
N PRO A 82 -17.38 22.71 4.61
CA PRO A 82 -18.12 23.42 5.65
C PRO A 82 -19.56 23.71 5.20
N LEU A 83 -20.54 23.37 6.04
CA LEU A 83 -21.94 23.50 5.63
C LEU A 83 -22.30 24.98 5.40
N PRO A 84 -23.17 25.28 4.41
CA PRO A 84 -23.71 26.62 4.22
C PRO A 84 -24.44 27.11 5.48
N GLY A 85 -23.77 27.92 6.30
CA GLY A 85 -24.32 28.36 7.59
C GLY A 85 -23.28 28.52 8.69
N ASP A 86 -22.09 27.92 8.55
CA ASP A 86 -21.01 27.96 9.56
C ASP A 86 -20.25 29.30 9.60
N GLY A 87 -20.90 30.37 9.12
CA GLY A 87 -20.35 31.72 9.09
C GLY A 87 -19.27 31.94 8.02
N GLY A 88 -19.00 30.95 7.16
CA GLY A 88 -17.94 31.02 6.16
C GLY A 88 -16.55 31.12 6.77
N ALA A 89 -16.38 30.68 8.02
CA ALA A 89 -15.05 30.55 8.62
C ALA A 89 -14.33 29.41 7.90
N GLY A 90 -13.36 29.77 7.05
CA GLY A 90 -12.52 28.78 6.36
C GLY A 90 -11.74 27.92 7.35
N VAL A 91 -11.42 26.70 6.92
CA VAL A 91 -10.53 25.79 7.64
C VAL A 91 -9.09 26.22 7.38
N ASP A 92 -8.31 26.45 8.43
CA ASP A 92 -6.88 26.76 8.35
C ASP A 92 -6.07 25.64 9.00
N ILE A 93 -5.17 25.06 8.20
CA ILE A 93 -4.33 23.92 8.58
C ILE A 93 -2.88 24.37 8.56
N THR A 94 -2.20 24.19 9.69
CA THR A 94 -0.78 24.53 9.81
C THR A 94 0.02 23.32 10.26
N LEU A 95 1.18 23.13 9.65
CA LEU A 95 2.13 22.06 9.97
C LEU A 95 3.41 22.68 10.50
N ALA A 96 3.81 22.31 11.72
CA ALA A 96 5.10 22.67 12.28
C ALA A 96 6.04 21.45 12.34
N PRO A 97 7.27 21.51 11.79
CA PRO A 97 8.27 20.46 11.95
C PRO A 97 8.52 20.11 13.41
N SER A 98 8.67 18.82 13.69
CA SER A 98 8.96 18.28 15.01
C SER A 98 9.87 17.05 14.87
N THR A 99 10.05 16.31 15.97
CA THR A 99 10.80 15.05 16.00
C THR A 99 9.94 13.99 16.70
N THR A 100 10.31 12.72 16.58
CA THR A 100 9.61 11.61 17.26
C THR A 100 9.67 11.70 18.79
N GLY A 101 10.56 12.53 19.36
CA GLY A 101 10.69 12.71 20.81
C GLY A 101 11.04 11.42 21.58
N GLY A 102 11.48 10.36 20.90
CA GLY A 102 11.70 9.04 21.51
C GLY A 102 10.43 8.19 21.69
N PHE A 103 9.30 8.58 21.11
CA PHE A 103 8.03 7.88 21.28
C PHE A 103 8.13 6.41 20.84
N GLY A 104 7.71 5.51 21.73
CA GLY A 104 7.77 4.07 21.47
C GLY A 104 9.17 3.52 21.19
N GLY A 105 10.23 4.26 21.56
CA GLY A 105 11.62 3.88 21.29
C GLY A 105 12.13 4.28 19.90
N PHE A 106 11.28 4.88 19.05
CA PHE A 106 11.73 5.46 17.79
C PHE A 106 12.47 6.77 18.06
N THR A 107 13.68 6.88 17.53
CA THR A 107 14.47 8.11 17.58
C THR A 107 14.80 8.50 16.15
N ASP A 108 14.27 9.64 15.71
CA ASP A 108 14.65 10.29 14.46
C ASP A 108 15.66 11.39 14.80
N PRO A 109 16.90 11.33 14.27
CA PRO A 109 17.92 12.34 14.55
C PRO A 109 17.72 13.61 13.70
N SER A 110 16.89 13.57 12.67
CA SER A 110 16.64 14.68 11.76
C SER A 110 15.46 15.54 12.23
N THR A 111 15.34 16.72 11.65
CA THR A 111 14.12 17.54 11.79
C THR A 111 13.70 17.87 10.36
N PRO A 112 12.45 17.62 9.99
CA PRO A 112 12.02 17.84 8.62
C PRO A 112 12.05 19.32 8.26
N LEU A 113 12.07 19.58 6.95
CA LEU A 113 11.87 20.93 6.44
C LEU A 113 10.47 21.42 6.78
N ALA A 114 10.33 22.75 6.89
CA ALA A 114 9.03 23.39 7.03
C ALA A 114 8.16 23.09 5.80
N PRO A 115 6.95 22.51 5.97
CA PRO A 115 6.07 22.23 4.85
C PRO A 115 5.66 23.51 4.13
N ILE A 116 5.50 23.41 2.82
CA ILE A 116 5.04 24.50 1.97
C ILE A 116 3.60 24.20 1.58
N HIS A 117 2.64 25.01 2.03
CA HIS A 117 1.28 24.95 1.53
C HIS A 117 1.27 25.27 0.03
N THR A 118 0.87 24.31 -0.80
CA THR A 118 0.89 24.42 -2.27
C THR A 118 -0.45 24.86 -2.81
N GLN A 119 -1.55 24.38 -2.23
CA GLN A 119 -2.90 24.70 -2.68
C GLN A 119 -3.97 24.32 -1.66
N THR A 120 -5.08 25.05 -1.75
CA THR A 120 -6.37 24.68 -1.19
C THR A 120 -7.28 24.39 -2.38
N ASN A 121 -7.99 23.28 -2.36
CA ASN A 121 -8.94 22.95 -3.41
C ASN A 121 -10.35 22.83 -2.86
N GLU A 122 -11.29 23.41 -3.60
CA GLU A 122 -12.71 23.42 -3.28
C GLU A 122 -13.36 22.13 -3.83
N SER A 123 -14.54 21.79 -3.31
CA SER A 123 -15.28 20.55 -3.59
C SER A 123 -15.20 20.05 -5.04
N GLY A 124 -14.92 18.75 -5.21
CA GLY A 124 -15.02 18.03 -6.49
C GLY A 124 -13.68 17.64 -7.15
N ASP A 125 -12.57 18.20 -6.68
CA ASP A 125 -11.23 17.94 -7.25
C ASP A 125 -10.44 16.85 -6.50
N LEU A 126 -9.48 16.23 -7.20
CA LEU A 126 -8.56 15.22 -6.67
C LEU A 126 -7.13 15.74 -6.64
N PRO A 127 -6.31 15.36 -5.63
CA PRO A 127 -4.87 15.58 -5.66
C PRO A 127 -4.24 15.05 -6.94
N GLN A 128 -3.21 15.74 -7.43
CA GLN A 128 -2.48 15.33 -8.62
C GLN A 128 -1.10 14.80 -8.23
N LEU A 129 -0.78 13.63 -8.78
CA LEU A 129 0.54 13.04 -8.73
C LEU A 129 1.51 13.84 -9.62
N GLY A 130 2.82 13.60 -9.49
CA GLY A 130 3.83 14.34 -10.26
C GLY A 130 3.75 14.22 -11.78
N ASP A 131 3.02 13.24 -12.34
CA ASP A 131 2.70 13.17 -13.78
C ASP A 131 1.42 13.91 -14.18
N GLY A 132 0.74 14.56 -13.22
CA GLY A 132 -0.55 15.22 -13.41
C GLY A 132 -1.74 14.26 -13.43
N SER A 133 -1.55 12.95 -13.23
CA SER A 133 -2.66 12.04 -13.02
C SER A 133 -3.27 12.25 -11.64
N SER A 134 -4.59 12.03 -11.52
CA SER A 134 -5.27 12.15 -10.23
C SER A 134 -4.89 10.99 -9.31
N LEU A 135 -4.71 11.30 -8.02
CA LEU A 135 -4.71 10.33 -6.94
C LEU A 135 -6.01 9.52 -7.02
N ALA A 136 -5.92 8.22 -6.80
CA ALA A 136 -7.08 7.36 -6.86
C ALA A 136 -8.10 7.81 -5.80
N PRO A 137 -9.37 8.07 -6.16
CA PRO A 137 -10.39 8.45 -5.19
C PRO A 137 -10.64 7.26 -4.26
N HIS A 138 -10.52 7.47 -2.96
CA HIS A 138 -10.71 6.45 -1.95
C HIS A 138 -11.72 6.89 -0.89
N GLY A 139 -12.89 7.35 -1.36
CA GLY A 139 -14.05 7.68 -0.52
C GLY A 139 -14.02 9.07 0.12
N VAL A 140 -12.82 9.63 0.31
CA VAL A 140 -12.60 10.94 0.97
C VAL A 140 -12.32 12.09 -0.01
N TYR A 141 -12.57 11.92 -1.31
CA TYR A 141 -12.39 13.00 -2.28
C TYR A 141 -13.61 13.13 -3.19
N GLY A 142 -13.86 14.35 -3.66
CA GLY A 142 -14.95 14.66 -4.59
C GLY A 142 -15.97 15.61 -3.97
N ASP A 143 -17.24 15.47 -4.39
CA ASP A 143 -18.32 16.34 -3.94
C ASP A 143 -18.53 16.24 -2.42
N GLY A 144 -18.52 17.38 -1.73
CA GLY A 144 -18.70 17.48 -0.28
C GLY A 144 -17.41 17.37 0.54
N TRP A 145 -16.25 17.42 -0.12
CA TRP A 145 -14.93 17.34 0.50
C TRP A 145 -14.03 18.46 0.00
N GLU A 146 -13.33 19.11 0.91
CA GLU A 146 -12.24 20.05 0.61
C GLU A 146 -10.90 19.47 1.04
N TRP A 147 -9.81 19.98 0.48
CA TRP A 147 -8.48 19.56 0.91
C TRP A 147 -7.42 20.64 0.74
N GLN A 148 -6.39 20.56 1.59
CA GLN A 148 -5.18 21.39 1.52
C GLN A 148 -3.97 20.50 1.28
N GLU A 149 -3.08 20.92 0.38
CA GLU A 149 -1.86 20.20 0.03
C GLU A 149 -0.62 20.92 0.57
N PHE A 150 0.30 20.12 1.09
CA PHE A 150 1.58 20.56 1.62
C PHE A 150 2.71 19.79 0.97
N ALA A 151 3.67 20.49 0.35
CA ALA A 151 4.91 19.89 -0.10
C ALA A 151 5.84 19.66 1.09
N LEU A 152 6.31 18.43 1.24
CA LEU A 152 7.22 17.99 2.30
C LEU A 152 8.67 17.85 1.81
N GLY A 153 8.87 17.79 0.49
CA GLY A 153 10.16 17.65 -0.17
C GLY A 153 10.58 16.20 -0.39
N ASP A 154 11.85 15.99 -0.72
CA ASP A 154 12.38 14.66 -0.98
C ASP A 154 12.69 13.92 0.33
N PHE A 155 12.42 12.62 0.35
CA PHE A 155 12.81 11.71 1.42
C PHE A 155 14.03 10.91 0.92
N ASP A 156 15.21 11.40 1.25
CA ASP A 156 16.50 10.85 0.82
C ASP A 156 17.41 10.41 1.99
N LEU A 157 16.91 10.49 3.23
CA LEU A 157 17.64 10.07 4.42
C LEU A 157 17.39 8.60 4.78
N VAL A 158 18.39 8.02 5.45
CA VAL A 158 18.40 6.64 5.96
C VAL A 158 18.84 6.61 7.42
N ASP A 159 18.36 7.58 8.19
CA ASP A 159 18.79 7.86 9.57
C ASP A 159 17.74 7.51 10.62
N SER A 160 16.53 7.18 10.20
CA SER A 160 15.42 6.78 11.06
C SER A 160 15.23 5.25 11.06
N PRO A 161 15.04 4.62 12.24
CA PRO A 161 14.56 3.26 12.29
C PRO A 161 13.12 3.22 11.80
N ILE A 162 12.82 2.38 10.83
CA ILE A 162 11.47 2.21 10.29
C ILE A 162 10.99 0.78 10.50
N ASN A 163 9.68 0.59 10.56
CA ASN A 163 9.05 -0.72 10.55
C ASN A 163 7.68 -0.61 9.87
N ASP A 164 6.97 -1.72 9.80
CA ASP A 164 5.61 -1.82 9.27
C ASP A 164 4.62 -1.31 10.33
N PHE A 165 4.01 -0.14 10.12
CA PHE A 165 3.01 0.44 11.02
C PHE A 165 1.62 -0.08 10.66
N ILE A 166 1.50 -1.41 10.57
CA ILE A 166 0.26 -2.12 10.29
C ILE A 166 -0.21 -2.86 11.54
N ASP A 167 -1.52 -2.89 11.77
CA ASP A 167 -2.23 -3.59 12.86
C ASP A 167 -1.91 -3.14 14.30
N SER A 168 -0.70 -2.65 14.57
CA SER A 168 -0.21 -2.26 15.89
C SER A 168 1.02 -1.37 15.79
N PHE A 169 1.31 -0.64 16.88
CA PHE A 169 2.53 0.16 16.96
C PHE A 169 3.77 -0.75 17.04
N PRO A 170 4.68 -0.72 16.05
CA PRO A 170 5.76 -1.70 15.97
C PRO A 170 6.91 -1.37 16.93
N THR A 171 7.83 -2.33 17.11
CA THR A 171 9.14 -2.04 17.71
C THR A 171 10.07 -1.45 16.63
N PRO A 172 10.88 -0.43 16.92
CA PRO A 172 11.81 0.12 15.94
C PRO A 172 12.79 -0.95 15.45
N SER A 173 13.09 -0.93 14.16
CA SER A 173 14.14 -1.80 13.61
C SER A 173 15.52 -1.37 14.12
N ALA A 174 16.44 -2.33 14.17
CA ALA A 174 17.80 -2.05 14.65
C ALA A 174 18.65 -1.23 13.66
N ALA A 175 18.25 -1.18 12.39
CA ALA A 175 18.96 -0.47 11.33
C ALA A 175 18.17 0.78 10.93
N PRO A 176 18.80 1.96 10.86
CA PRO A 176 18.18 3.12 10.27
C PRO A 176 18.14 2.90 8.76
N LEU A 177 16.94 2.80 8.22
CA LEU A 177 16.69 2.31 6.85
C LEU A 177 15.77 3.24 6.06
N GLY A 178 15.37 4.35 6.67
CA GLY A 178 14.50 5.33 6.03
C GLY A 178 14.50 6.65 6.78
N GLN A 179 13.41 7.39 6.59
CA GLN A 179 13.23 8.74 7.09
C GLN A 179 11.84 8.85 7.73
N ILE A 180 11.78 9.45 8.90
CA ILE A 180 10.52 9.82 9.57
C ILE A 180 10.48 11.33 9.63
N ASN A 181 9.51 11.96 8.96
CA ASN A 181 9.25 13.38 9.11
C ASN A 181 8.04 13.55 10.05
N VAL A 182 8.25 14.19 11.21
CA VAL A 182 7.19 14.45 12.18
C VAL A 182 6.68 15.88 12.07
N TYR A 183 5.35 16.05 12.05
CA TYR A 183 4.69 17.35 12.02
C TYR A 183 3.65 17.46 13.15
N GLU A 184 3.65 18.60 13.83
CA GLU A 184 2.54 19.03 14.69
C GLU A 184 1.52 19.76 13.81
N ILE A 185 0.36 19.16 13.63
CA ILE A 185 -0.72 19.69 12.79
C ILE A 185 -1.74 20.40 13.68
N THR A 186 -1.93 21.68 13.44
CA THR A 186 -3.02 22.44 14.08
C THR A 186 -4.08 22.76 13.04
N ILE A 187 -5.32 22.43 13.38
CA ILE A 187 -6.49 22.64 12.53
C ILE A 187 -7.40 23.62 13.25
N SER A 188 -7.77 24.70 12.57
CA SER A 188 -8.72 25.67 13.08
C SER A 188 -9.87 25.83 12.10
N GLY A 189 -11.08 26.04 12.62
CA GLY A 189 -12.32 26.00 11.85
C GLY A 189 -13.24 24.85 12.26
N PRO A 190 -14.44 24.76 11.67
CA PRO A 190 -15.43 23.74 11.99
C PRO A 190 -15.10 22.43 11.26
N VAL A 191 -14.13 21.68 11.78
CA VAL A 191 -13.74 20.38 11.22
C VAL A 191 -14.19 19.27 12.15
N GLU A 192 -15.16 18.47 11.70
CA GLU A 192 -15.61 17.29 12.42
C GLU A 192 -14.73 16.08 12.11
N ASP A 193 -14.31 15.95 10.84
CA ASP A 193 -13.51 14.83 10.36
C ASP A 193 -12.31 15.27 9.52
N VAL A 194 -11.20 14.53 9.64
CA VAL A 194 -10.02 14.70 8.79
C VAL A 194 -9.47 13.37 8.31
N HIS A 195 -8.91 13.39 7.11
CA HIS A 195 -8.14 12.30 6.52
C HIS A 195 -6.79 12.81 6.00
N PHE A 196 -5.75 11.99 6.15
CA PHE A 196 -4.40 12.30 5.68
C PHE A 196 -3.97 11.31 4.61
N ASP A 197 -3.47 11.85 3.50
CA ASP A 197 -2.78 11.07 2.48
C ASP A 197 -1.38 11.59 2.23
N ALA A 198 -0.41 10.69 2.20
CA ALA A 198 0.91 10.98 1.66
C ALA A 198 1.11 10.28 0.32
N TYR A 199 1.69 11.00 -0.62
CA TYR A 199 2.02 10.48 -1.94
C TYR A 199 3.35 11.06 -2.41
N ASP A 200 3.97 10.32 -3.34
CA ASP A 200 4.11 10.80 -4.71
C ASP A 200 4.95 9.85 -5.60
N HIS A 201 6.29 9.81 -5.68
CA HIS A 201 6.99 8.88 -6.57
C HIS A 201 8.43 8.50 -6.20
N VAL A 202 8.82 7.34 -6.71
CA VAL A 202 10.23 6.90 -6.75
C VAL A 202 10.69 6.85 -8.20
N THR A 203 11.97 7.15 -8.41
CA THR A 203 12.58 7.11 -9.74
C THR A 203 13.47 5.89 -9.89
N ALA A 204 13.36 5.20 -11.03
CA ALA A 204 14.20 4.07 -11.39
C ALA A 204 14.67 4.22 -12.85
N GLY A 205 15.90 4.71 -13.04
CA GLY A 205 16.40 5.09 -14.36
C GLY A 205 15.62 6.28 -14.92
N ASN A 206 15.03 6.11 -16.11
CA ASN A 206 14.23 7.15 -16.77
C ASN A 206 12.72 7.00 -16.53
N HIS A 207 12.33 6.24 -15.50
CA HIS A 207 10.93 5.99 -15.17
C HIS A 207 10.62 6.46 -13.76
N ALA A 208 9.52 7.21 -13.63
CA ALA A 208 8.87 7.48 -12.36
C ALA A 208 7.82 6.39 -12.10
N LYS A 209 7.79 5.87 -10.87
CA LYS A 209 6.67 5.08 -10.38
C LYS A 209 5.99 5.89 -9.29
N TYR A 210 4.77 6.32 -9.57
CA TYR A 210 3.96 7.02 -8.59
C TYR A 210 3.44 6.06 -7.52
N LEU A 211 3.43 6.55 -6.29
CA LEU A 211 3.21 5.87 -5.03
C LEU A 211 2.25 6.73 -4.21
N PHE A 212 1.47 6.06 -3.38
CA PHE A 212 0.71 6.65 -2.30
C PHE A 212 0.88 5.74 -1.09
N ALA A 213 0.71 6.28 0.11
CA ALA A 213 0.61 5.47 1.32
C ALA A 213 -0.52 4.44 1.11
N PRO A 214 -0.27 3.13 1.29
CA PRO A 214 -1.35 2.15 1.20
C PRO A 214 -2.49 2.50 2.15
N TYR A 215 -3.73 2.15 1.81
CA TYR A 215 -4.89 2.43 2.67
C TYR A 215 -4.69 1.88 4.09
N SER A 216 -4.12 0.67 4.22
CA SER A 216 -3.68 0.09 5.50
C SER A 216 -2.71 0.92 6.35
N HIS A 217 -2.32 2.09 5.87
CA HIS A 217 -1.30 2.98 6.42
C HIS A 217 -1.68 4.45 6.28
N ASP A 218 -2.93 4.77 5.96
CA ASP A 218 -3.45 6.14 6.08
C ASP A 218 -3.89 6.43 7.53
N ALA A 219 -4.33 7.66 7.78
CA ALA A 219 -4.80 8.05 9.10
C ALA A 219 -5.92 9.09 9.03
N GLY A 220 -6.94 8.95 9.89
CA GLY A 220 -8.07 9.86 9.93
C GLY A 220 -8.93 9.78 11.19
N THR A 221 -9.91 10.67 11.30
CA THR A 221 -10.94 10.64 12.34
C THR A 221 -12.22 10.09 11.74
N GLY A 222 -12.51 8.80 11.90
CA GLY A 222 -13.85 8.25 11.72
C GLY A 222 -14.37 8.00 10.30
N ILE A 223 -13.69 8.46 9.24
CA ILE A 223 -14.11 8.21 7.85
C ILE A 223 -13.06 7.35 7.16
N ASN A 224 -13.19 6.05 7.35
CA ASN A 224 -12.51 5.08 6.52
C ASN A 224 -13.58 4.19 5.91
N GLU A 225 -13.71 4.19 4.58
CA GLU A 225 -14.59 3.23 3.92
C GLU A 225 -13.93 1.83 4.02
N PRO A 226 -14.71 0.75 4.21
CA PRO A 226 -14.13 -0.59 4.31
C PRO A 226 -13.30 -0.89 3.06
N VAL A 227 -12.02 -1.22 3.25
CA VAL A 227 -11.15 -1.58 2.14
C VAL A 227 -11.69 -2.88 1.52
N PRO A 228 -12.05 -2.88 0.23
CA PRO A 228 -12.53 -4.10 -0.40
C PRO A 228 -11.45 -5.17 -0.33
N GLU A 229 -11.75 -6.31 0.30
CA GLU A 229 -10.78 -7.42 0.41
C GLU A 229 -10.13 -7.69 -0.95
N PRO A 230 -8.79 -7.77 -1.02
CA PRO A 230 -8.12 -7.88 -2.29
C PRO A 230 -8.53 -9.19 -2.96
N ALA A 231 -9.02 -9.10 -4.21
CA ALA A 231 -9.39 -10.25 -5.04
C ALA A 231 -8.25 -11.27 -5.25
N THR A 232 -7.04 -10.96 -4.77
CA THR A 232 -5.89 -11.86 -4.69
C THR A 232 -6.17 -13.10 -3.85
N LEU A 233 -6.95 -13.02 -2.76
CA LEU A 233 -7.34 -14.20 -1.97
C LEU A 233 -8.27 -15.13 -2.76
N LEU A 234 -9.20 -14.55 -3.52
CA LEU A 234 -10.05 -15.30 -4.44
C LEU A 234 -9.22 -15.95 -5.56
N LEU A 235 -8.28 -15.22 -6.15
CA LEU A 235 -7.39 -15.74 -7.20
C LEU A 235 -6.45 -16.84 -6.69
N LEU A 236 -5.93 -16.70 -5.46
CA LEU A 236 -5.13 -17.73 -4.81
C LEU A 236 -5.98 -18.99 -4.59
N GLY A 237 -7.20 -18.83 -4.08
CA GLY A 237 -8.16 -19.94 -3.90
C GLY A 237 -8.45 -20.66 -5.21
N LEU A 238 -8.73 -19.91 -6.28
CA LEU A 238 -8.95 -20.46 -7.62
C LEU A 238 -7.70 -21.14 -8.19
N GLY A 239 -6.52 -20.56 -8.01
CA GLY A 239 -5.25 -21.13 -8.43
C GLY A 239 -4.97 -22.48 -7.77
N LEU A 240 -5.23 -22.59 -6.47
CA LEU A 240 -5.09 -23.84 -5.72
C LEU A 240 -6.09 -24.91 -6.18
N LEU A 241 -7.34 -24.54 -6.46
CA LEU A 241 -8.35 -25.45 -7.01
C LEU A 241 -7.95 -25.98 -8.39
N LEU A 242 -7.43 -25.12 -9.27
CA LEU A 242 -6.97 -25.51 -10.61
C LEU A 242 -5.76 -26.46 -10.53
N LEU A 243 -4.81 -26.21 -9.63
CA LEU A 243 -3.65 -27.09 -9.39
C LEU A 243 -4.07 -28.46 -8.82
N GLY A 244 -5.11 -28.51 -7.99
CA GLY A 244 -5.70 -29.75 -7.47
C GLY A 244 -6.44 -30.57 -8.53
N SER A 245 -6.99 -29.91 -9.55
CA SER A 245 -7.76 -30.54 -10.63
C SER A 245 -6.87 -31.09 -11.76
N ARG A 246 -5.95 -32.01 -11.46
CA ARG A 246 -5.29 -32.78 -12.52
C ARG A 246 -6.29 -33.81 -13.09
N PRO A 247 -6.60 -33.78 -14.39
CA PRO A 247 -7.45 -34.80 -14.99
C PRO A 247 -6.76 -36.16 -14.81
N LEU A 248 -7.43 -37.09 -14.13
CA LEU A 248 -7.05 -38.49 -14.11
C LEU A 248 -6.99 -38.95 -15.56
N LYS A 249 -5.77 -39.05 -16.11
CA LYS A 249 -5.52 -39.67 -17.41
C LYS A 249 -6.07 -41.09 -17.31
N ALA A 250 -7.30 -41.28 -17.80
CA ALA A 250 -7.86 -42.59 -18.02
C ALA A 250 -6.86 -43.32 -18.92
N ARG A 251 -6.16 -44.30 -18.37
CA ARG A 251 -5.29 -45.18 -19.14
C ARG A 251 -6.20 -45.97 -20.05
N CYS A 252 -6.44 -45.43 -21.24
CA CYS A 252 -7.13 -46.15 -22.29
C CYS A 252 -6.24 -47.34 -22.66
N CYS A 253 -6.70 -48.54 -22.30
CA CYS A 253 -6.06 -49.80 -22.65
C CYS A 253 -5.83 -49.85 -24.16
N SER A 254 -4.57 -49.93 -24.58
CA SER A 254 -4.20 -50.31 -25.94
C SER A 254 -4.67 -51.75 -26.19
N HIS A 255 -5.83 -51.90 -26.82
CA HIS A 255 -6.24 -53.18 -27.39
C HIS A 255 -5.45 -53.38 -28.68
N SER A 256 -4.40 -54.19 -28.58
CA SER A 256 -3.66 -54.75 -29.71
C SER A 256 -4.61 -55.58 -30.56
N ALA A 257 -5.10 -55.02 -31.66
CA ALA A 257 -5.74 -55.78 -32.72
C ALA A 257 -4.69 -56.10 -33.79
N ARG A 258 -4.05 -57.26 -33.59
CA ARG A 258 -3.30 -58.01 -34.59
C ARG A 258 -4.25 -58.30 -35.76
N ARG A 259 -3.94 -57.83 -36.97
CA ARG A 259 -4.46 -58.42 -38.22
C ARG A 259 -3.32 -58.66 -39.20
N ASP A 260 -3.45 -59.81 -39.82
CA ASP A 260 -2.45 -60.63 -40.50
C ASP A 260 -1.91 -60.07 -41.82
N PRO A 261 -0.77 -60.64 -42.28
CA PRO A 261 -0.20 -60.39 -43.59
C PRO A 261 -0.91 -61.23 -44.66
N GLY A 262 -1.13 -60.67 -45.86
CA GLY A 262 -1.67 -61.48 -46.94
C GLY A 262 -1.82 -60.78 -48.28
N ALA A 263 -0.84 -61.04 -49.16
CA ALA A 263 -0.97 -61.13 -50.63
C ALA A 263 -1.36 -59.86 -51.41
N SER A 264 -1.06 -59.67 -52.69
CA SER A 264 -0.08 -60.15 -53.66
C SER A 264 -0.50 -59.46 -54.97
N ARG A 265 0.43 -59.33 -55.92
CA ARG A 265 0.22 -58.97 -57.34
C ARG A 265 -0.13 -57.48 -57.56
N GLY A 266 0.43 -56.79 -58.53
CA GLY A 266 1.29 -57.22 -59.62
C GLY A 266 1.07 -56.28 -60.80
N SER A 267 2.17 -55.94 -61.46
CA SER A 267 2.26 -55.75 -62.92
C SER A 267 1.62 -54.52 -63.59
N THR A 268 2.42 -54.04 -64.57
CA THR A 268 2.05 -53.42 -65.87
C THR A 268 1.70 -51.92 -65.85
N ARG A 269 2.09 -51.04 -66.77
CA ARG A 269 3.11 -50.89 -67.85
C ARG A 269 2.70 -49.60 -68.60
N GLN A 270 3.67 -48.83 -69.12
CA GLN A 270 3.53 -47.86 -70.24
C GLN A 270 2.64 -46.62 -69.98
N VAL A 271 2.94 -45.41 -70.44
CA VAL A 271 3.74 -44.93 -71.60
C VAL A 271 4.60 -43.75 -71.16
#